data_AF-A0A165WSB6-F1
#
_entry.id   AF-A0A165WSB6-F1
#
_cell.length_a   1.000
_cell.length_b   1.000
_cell.length_c   1.000
_cell.angle_alpha   90.00
_cell.angle_beta   90.00
_cell.angle_gamma   90.00
#
_symmetry.space_group_name_H-M   'P 1'
#
loop_
_entity.id
_entity.type
_entity.pdbx_description
1 polymer ?
#
loop_
_entity_poly.entity_id
_entity_poly.type
_entity_poly.pdbx_seq_one_letter_code
_entity_poly.pdbx_strand_id
1 'polypeptide(L)'
;ESALFAADINHVHRVLGHTNFESIRDMVRHGRLDGVTSLTGVPEFCEACVLGKMKKKPFQRSLTIPRGPLDIVSSDVGGPVTP
;
A
#
# COMPACT_ATOMS: atom_id res chain seq x y z
N GLU A 1 5.88 -22.40 -28.91
CA GLU A 1 6.92 -22.27 -27.87
C GLU A 1 6.90 -20.86 -27.34
N SER A 2 6.51 -20.65 -26.09
CA SER A 2 6.63 -19.33 -25.45
C SER A 2 8.06 -19.18 -24.96
N ALA A 3 8.76 -18.13 -25.43
CA ALA A 3 10.11 -17.85 -24.99
C ALA A 3 10.10 -17.59 -23.47
N LEU A 4 10.89 -18.37 -22.73
CA LEU A 4 11.06 -18.23 -21.29
C LEU A 4 12.14 -17.19 -21.03
N PHE A 5 11.81 -16.11 -20.33
CA PHE A 5 12.75 -15.05 -20.02
C PHE A 5 12.72 -14.66 -18.53
N ALA A 6 13.83 -14.10 -18.08
CA ALA A 6 13.95 -13.48 -16.77
C ALA A 6 13.41 -12.04 -16.87
N ALA A 7 12.49 -11.66 -15.98
CA ALA A 7 11.86 -10.34 -15.99
C ALA A 7 12.25 -9.54 -14.75
N ASP A 8 12.49 -8.23 -14.91
CA ASP A 8 12.71 -7.34 -13.77
C ASP A 8 11.44 -7.18 -12.93
N ILE A 9 11.55 -7.37 -11.62
CA ILE A 9 10.42 -7.38 -10.72
C ILE A 9 9.70 -6.03 -10.65
N ASN A 10 10.41 -4.91 -10.83
CA ASN A 10 9.82 -3.57 -10.85
C ASN A 10 9.08 -3.31 -12.16
N HIS A 11 9.58 -3.85 -13.27
CA HIS A 11 8.84 -3.83 -14.54
C HIS A 11 7.54 -4.62 -14.43
N VAL A 12 7.61 -5.88 -13.98
CA VAL A 12 6.42 -6.76 -13.81
C VAL A 12 5.39 -6.14 -12.86
N HIS A 13 5.85 -5.52 -11.77
CA HIS A 13 4.99 -4.76 -10.86
C HIS A 13 4.15 -3.70 -11.57
N ARG A 14 4.74 -2.91 -12.47
CA ARG A 14 4.05 -1.84 -13.20
C ARG A 14 3.11 -2.39 -14.27
N VAL A 15 3.55 -3.36 -15.08
CA VAL A 15 2.70 -3.91 -16.17
C VAL A 15 1.51 -4.72 -15.65
N LEU A 16 1.63 -5.35 -14.48
CA LEU A 16 0.51 -6.03 -13.80
C LEU A 16 -0.31 -5.07 -12.92
N GLY A 17 -0.31 -3.76 -13.19
CA GLY A 17 -1.20 -2.80 -12.53
C GLY A 17 -0.85 -2.56 -11.06
N HIS A 18 0.44 -2.44 -10.75
CA HIS A 18 0.95 -2.21 -9.39
C HIS A 18 0.61 -3.36 -8.42
N THR A 19 0.70 -4.60 -8.92
CA THR A 19 0.49 -5.81 -8.10
C THR A 19 1.58 -5.95 -7.03
N ASN A 20 1.20 -6.43 -5.84
CA ASN A 20 2.13 -6.66 -4.74
C ASN A 20 3.31 -7.57 -5.18
N PHE A 21 4.53 -7.26 -4.72
CA PHE A 21 5.75 -7.97 -5.08
C PHE A 21 5.76 -9.45 -4.66
N GLU A 22 5.26 -9.78 -3.48
CA GLU A 22 5.11 -11.17 -3.02
C GLU A 22 4.11 -11.93 -3.89
N SER A 23 3.00 -11.32 -4.28
CA SER A 23 2.05 -11.93 -5.23
C SER A 23 2.70 -12.22 -6.58
N ILE A 24 3.56 -11.32 -7.07
CA ILE A 24 4.34 -11.55 -8.31
C ILE A 24 5.30 -12.71 -8.17
N ARG A 25 6.03 -12.79 -7.04
CA ARG A 25 6.91 -13.93 -6.74
C ARG A 25 6.14 -15.25 -6.70
N ASP A 26 4.97 -15.25 -6.06
CA ASP A 26 4.12 -16.44 -6.00
C ASP A 26 3.58 -16.82 -7.38
N MET A 27 3.22 -15.85 -8.23
CA MET A 27 2.78 -16.14 -9.60
C MET A 27 3.90 -16.79 -10.42
N VAL A 28 5.13 -16.28 -10.37
CA VAL A 28 6.26 -16.90 -11.08
C VAL A 28 6.59 -18.28 -10.51
N ARG A 29 6.62 -18.41 -9.18
CA ARG A 29 6.90 -19.69 -8.49
C ARG A 29 5.92 -20.80 -8.88
N HIS A 30 4.65 -20.45 -9.08
CA HIS A 30 3.60 -21.40 -9.48
C HIS A 30 3.37 -21.46 -10.99
N GLY A 31 4.24 -20.85 -11.82
CA GLY A 31 4.13 -20.88 -13.28
C GLY A 31 2.85 -20.22 -13.82
N ARG A 32 2.34 -19.19 -13.15
CA ARG A 32 1.09 -18.48 -13.51
C ARG A 32 1.31 -17.30 -14.45
N LEU A 33 2.56 -16.99 -14.80
CA LEU A 33 2.92 -15.94 -15.75
C LEU A 33 3.57 -16.60 -16.96
N ASP A 34 2.83 -16.62 -18.08
CA ASP A 34 3.32 -17.20 -19.32
C ASP A 34 4.59 -16.48 -19.80
N GLY A 35 5.63 -17.26 -20.11
CA GLY A 35 6.90 -16.74 -20.59
C GLY A 35 7.85 -16.19 -19.52
N VAL A 36 7.42 -16.05 -18.25
CA VAL A 36 8.27 -15.56 -17.16
C VAL A 36 8.63 -16.70 -16.21
N THR A 37 9.91 -17.11 -16.22
CA THR A 37 10.40 -18.23 -15.37
C THR A 37 11.18 -17.78 -14.16
N SER A 38 11.72 -16.57 -14.17
CA SER A 38 12.47 -16.01 -13.06
C SER A 38 12.31 -14.50 -12.98
N LEU A 39 12.50 -13.97 -11.76
CA LEU A 39 12.48 -12.54 -11.49
C LEU A 39 13.90 -12.07 -11.18
N THR A 40 14.27 -10.94 -11.76
CA THR A 40 15.51 -10.21 -11.44
C THR A 40 15.19 -8.92 -10.69
N GLY A 41 16.22 -8.30 -10.12
CA GLY A 41 16.09 -7.03 -9.42
C GLY A 41 15.54 -7.16 -7.99
N VAL A 42 15.47 -6.02 -7.31
CA VAL A 42 14.97 -5.89 -5.94
C VAL A 42 13.78 -4.92 -5.98
N PRO A 43 12.69 -5.17 -5.23
CA PRO A 43 11.59 -4.23 -5.12
C PRO A 43 12.07 -2.82 -4.79
N GLU A 44 11.75 -1.89 -5.67
CA GLU A 44 11.99 -0.47 -5.49
C GLU A 44 10.78 0.23 -4.91
N PHE A 45 11.03 1.41 -4.34
CA PHE A 45 9.97 2.30 -3.93
C PHE A 45 9.09 2.68 -5.12
N CYS A 46 7.77 2.47 -4.98
CA CYS A 46 6.78 2.86 -5.98
C CYS A 46 5.90 3.98 -5.44
N GLU A 47 6.12 5.20 -5.94
CA GLU A 47 5.35 6.39 -5.54
C GLU A 47 3.86 6.23 -5.79
N ALA A 48 3.47 5.69 -6.96
CA ALA A 48 2.07 5.45 -7.30
C ALA A 48 1.36 4.50 -6.32
N CYS A 49 2.06 3.45 -5.84
CA CYS A 49 1.52 2.57 -4.80
C CYS A 49 1.32 3.29 -3.47
N VAL A 50 2.26 4.17 -3.11
CA VAL A 50 2.18 4.91 -1.86
C VAL A 50 1.02 5.90 -1.88
N LEU A 51 0.89 6.66 -2.96
CA LEU A 51 -0.18 7.64 -3.10
C LEU A 51 -1.56 6.98 -3.28
N GLY A 52 -1.63 5.83 -3.94
CA GLY A 52 -2.90 5.18 -4.29
C GLY A 52 -3.36 4.04 -3.38
N LYS A 53 -2.45 3.32 -2.71
CA LYS A 53 -2.78 2.09 -1.95
C LYS A 53 -2.30 2.09 -0.49
N MET A 54 -1.32 2.93 -0.13
CA MET A 54 -0.78 2.90 1.22
C MET A 54 -1.83 3.40 2.21
N LYS A 55 -2.21 2.51 3.14
CA LYS A 55 -3.05 2.89 4.26
C LYS A 55 -2.24 3.76 5.21
N LYS A 56 -2.87 4.81 5.73
CA LYS A 56 -2.30 5.59 6.84
C LYS A 56 -1.99 4.64 7.99
N LYS A 57 -0.77 4.72 8.54
CA LYS A 57 -0.43 3.99 9.78
C LYS A 57 -1.41 4.42 10.88
N PRO A 58 -1.73 3.54 11.85
CA PRO A 58 -2.55 3.92 12.99
C PRO A 58 -2.01 5.20 13.65
N PHE A 59 -2.92 6.07 14.08
CA PHE A 59 -2.54 7.22 14.88
C PHE A 59 -1.87 6.75 16.18
N GLN A 60 -0.86 7.49 16.62
CA GLN A 60 -0.30 7.27 17.95
C GLN A 60 -1.35 7.55 19.01
N ARG A 61 -1.23 6.89 20.16
CA ARG A 61 -2.10 7.14 21.30
C ARG A 61 -1.92 8.60 21.74
N SER A 62 -3.02 9.27 22.09
CA SER A 62 -2.99 10.63 22.62
C SER A 62 -2.09 10.70 23.86
N LEU A 63 -1.21 11.70 23.87
CA LEU A 63 -0.43 12.07 25.06
C LEU A 63 -1.28 12.91 26.04
N THR A 64 -2.34 13.54 25.54
CA THR A 64 -3.31 14.28 26.35
C THR A 64 -4.30 13.29 26.96
N ILE A 65 -4.12 13.02 28.25
CA ILE A 65 -4.94 12.09 29.04
C ILE A 65 -5.53 12.87 30.21
N PRO A 66 -6.87 13.02 30.31
CA PRO A 66 -7.49 13.71 31.44
C PRO A 66 -7.30 12.87 32.72
N ARG A 67 -6.95 13.53 33.82
CA ARG A 67 -6.69 12.94 35.15
C ARG A 67 -7.73 13.38 36.19
N GLY A 68 -8.47 14.45 35.92
CA GLY A 68 -9.53 14.99 36.76
C GLY A 68 -10.70 15.58 35.97
N PRO A 69 -11.76 15.99 36.68
CA PRO A 69 -12.90 16.65 36.06
C PRO A 69 -12.47 17.91 35.30
N LEU A 70 -13.00 18.09 34.08
CA LEU A 70 -12.77 19.26 33.21
C LEU A 70 -11.34 19.47 32.69
N ASP A 71 -10.44 18.48 32.79
CA ASP A 71 -9.07 18.55 32.23
C ASP A 71 -9.03 18.71 30.70
N ILE A 72 -10.05 18.25 30.00
CA ILE A 72 -10.21 18.42 28.56
C ILE A 72 -11.68 18.78 28.28
N VAL A 73 -11.89 19.93 27.64
CA VAL A 73 -13.18 20.32 27.07
C VAL A 73 -13.02 20.37 25.56
N SER A 74 -13.73 19.52 24.85
CA SER A 74 -13.81 19.53 23.38
C SER A 74 -15.17 20.08 22.98
N SER A 75 -15.17 21.15 22.20
CA SER A 75 -16.37 21.76 21.64
C SER A 75 -16.22 21.90 20.13
N ASP A 76 -17.30 21.69 19.39
CA ASP A 76 -17.34 21.84 17.95
C ASP A 76 -18.55 22.68 17.53
N VAL A 77 -18.48 23.34 16.38
CA VAL A 77 -19.57 24.16 15.84
C VAL A 77 -20.35 23.34 14.83
N GLY A 78 -21.64 23.16 15.07
CA GLY A 78 -22.56 22.56 14.11
C GLY A 78 -23.06 23.58 13.09
N GLY A 79 -22.98 23.26 11.80
CA GLY A 79 -23.54 24.11 10.75
C GLY A 79 -23.40 23.55 9.34
N PRO A 80 -23.97 24.23 8.33
CA PRO A 80 -24.81 25.43 8.43
C PRO A 80 -26.22 25.12 8.95
N VAL A 81 -26.72 25.95 9.87
CA VAL A 81 -28.11 25.88 10.35
C VAL A 81 -28.93 26.88 9.54
N THR A 82 -29.95 26.38 8.84
CA THR A 82 -30.92 27.24 8.14
C THR A 82 -32.05 27.58 9.13
N PRO A 83 -32.48 28.85 9.23
CA PRO A 83 -33.50 29.28 10.19
C PRO A 83 -34.85 28.56 10.05
#